data_AF-A0A1B6LH60-F1
#
_entry.id   AF-A0A1B6LH60-F1
#
_cell.length_a   1.000
_cell.length_b   1.000
_cell.length_c   1.000
_cell.angle_alpha   90.00
_cell.angle_beta   90.00
_cell.angle_gamma   90.00
#
_symmetry.space_group_name_H-M   'P 1'
#
loop_
_entity.id
_entity.type
_entity.pdbx_description
1 polymer ?
#
loop_
_entity_poly.entity_id
_entity_poly.type
_entity_poly.pdbx_seq_one_letter_code
_entity_poly.pdbx_strand_id
1 'polypeptide(L)'
;VRSNDNKSIGFLKTENRVCVALSRARDGFFIIGNMDILAENSQIWPQVKERLLQHKALGDSLKVYCQNHPETESMVKEAVMFDSKPEGGCQRMCEVALQCGHSCKFHCHPRDPTHKDQYICSLKCEREKSWCR
;
A
#
# COMPACT_ATOMS: atom_id res chain seq x y z
N VAL A 1 2.59 -13.77 9.57
CA VAL A 1 1.81 -14.33 8.45
C VAL A 1 1.79 -15.84 8.60
N ARG A 2 0.62 -16.51 8.53
CA ARG A 2 0.47 -17.96 8.72
C ARG A 2 -0.12 -18.58 7.45
N SER A 3 0.75 -18.86 6.49
CA SER A 3 0.46 -19.73 5.34
C SER A 3 1.47 -20.87 5.44
N ASN A 4 1.00 -22.06 5.76
CA ASN A 4 1.84 -23.24 5.99
C ASN A 4 1.09 -24.51 5.63
N ASP A 5 1.82 -25.56 5.29
CA ASP A 5 1.27 -26.86 4.90
C ASP A 5 0.50 -27.53 6.04
N ASN A 6 0.86 -27.22 7.29
CA ASN A 6 0.19 -27.72 8.49
C ASN A 6 -1.15 -27.00 8.78
N LYS A 7 -1.57 -26.07 7.91
CA LYS A 7 -2.80 -25.26 8.03
C LYS A 7 -2.98 -24.58 9.40
N SER A 8 -1.91 -24.39 10.15
CA SER A 8 -1.97 -23.84 11.51
C SER A 8 -2.06 -22.32 11.47
N ILE A 9 -3.18 -21.79 11.96
CA ILE A 9 -3.44 -20.34 12.02
C ILE A 9 -3.10 -19.73 13.39
N GLY A 10 -2.68 -20.55 14.36
CA GLY A 10 -2.29 -20.13 15.71
C GLY A 10 -3.36 -19.27 16.40
N PHE A 11 -2.96 -18.08 16.84
CA PHE A 11 -3.82 -17.14 17.59
C PHE A 11 -5.06 -16.64 16.84
N LEU A 12 -5.12 -16.82 15.51
CA LEU A 12 -6.28 -16.43 14.70
C LEU A 12 -7.49 -17.38 14.88
N LYS A 13 -7.32 -18.47 15.64
CA LYS A 13 -8.44 -19.33 16.08
C LYS A 13 -9.28 -18.70 17.19
N THR A 14 -8.72 -17.77 17.96
CA THR A 14 -9.39 -17.19 19.14
C THR A 14 -10.33 -16.06 18.73
N GLU A 15 -11.62 -16.27 18.93
CA GLU A 15 -12.70 -15.36 18.52
C GLU A 15 -12.52 -13.92 19.05
N ASN A 16 -12.26 -13.76 20.36
CA ASN A 16 -12.04 -12.45 20.98
C ASN A 16 -10.92 -11.65 20.30
N ARG A 17 -9.87 -12.32 19.78
CA ARG A 17 -8.77 -11.64 19.09
C ARG A 17 -9.14 -11.24 17.67
N VAL A 18 -9.95 -12.04 16.99
CA VAL A 18 -10.50 -11.69 15.67
C VAL A 18 -11.41 -10.47 15.82
N CYS A 19 -12.35 -10.46 16.76
CA CYS A 19 -13.22 -9.31 17.02
C CYS A 19 -12.42 -8.04 17.33
N VAL A 20 -11.39 -8.13 18.18
CA VAL A 20 -10.50 -7.00 18.48
C VAL A 20 -9.69 -6.54 17.27
N ALA A 21 -9.26 -7.44 16.38
CA ALA A 21 -8.55 -7.07 15.16
C ALA A 21 -9.47 -6.38 14.15
N LEU A 22 -10.71 -6.87 14.01
CA LEU A 22 -11.71 -6.32 13.08
C LEU A 22 -12.26 -4.95 13.53
N SER A 23 -12.34 -4.68 14.84
CA SER A 23 -12.97 -3.45 15.35
C SER A 23 -12.05 -2.22 15.44
N ARG A 24 -10.76 -2.36 15.07
CA ARG A 24 -9.78 -1.27 15.20
C ARG A 24 -9.71 -0.33 14.01
N ALA A 25 -10.16 -0.78 12.84
CA ALA A 25 -10.11 0.02 11.63
C ALA A 25 -11.11 1.18 11.71
N ARG A 26 -10.63 2.39 11.38
CA ARG A 26 -11.47 3.60 11.32
C ARG A 26 -11.82 3.96 9.87
N ASP A 27 -10.80 4.07 9.02
CA ASP A 27 -10.97 4.55 7.64
C ASP A 27 -10.88 3.44 6.60
N GLY A 28 -10.13 2.37 6.89
CA GLY A 28 -9.95 1.27 5.96
C GLY A 28 -9.46 0.00 6.65
N PHE A 29 -9.92 -1.14 6.16
CA PHE A 29 -9.57 -2.46 6.67
C PHE A 29 -9.21 -3.40 5.52
N PHE A 30 -7.97 -3.90 5.53
CA PHE A 30 -7.46 -4.82 4.52
C PHE A 30 -6.91 -6.06 5.20
N ILE A 31 -7.29 -7.25 4.72
CA ILE A 31 -6.77 -8.53 5.17
C ILE A 31 -5.92 -9.13 4.05
N ILE A 32 -4.66 -9.40 4.33
CA ILE A 32 -3.74 -10.07 3.40
C ILE A 32 -3.41 -11.45 3.99
N GLY A 33 -3.85 -12.51 3.32
CA GLY A 33 -3.62 -13.89 3.77
C GLY A 33 -4.46 -14.92 3.01
N ASN A 34 -4.28 -16.20 3.37
CA ASN A 34 -5.03 -17.28 2.76
C ASN A 34 -6.37 -17.47 3.50
N MET A 35 -7.46 -16.98 2.89
CA MET A 35 -8.79 -17.04 3.47
C MET A 35 -9.32 -18.48 3.65
N ASP A 36 -8.95 -19.40 2.76
CA ASP A 36 -9.40 -20.79 2.83
C ASP A 36 -8.80 -21.51 4.04
N ILE A 37 -7.50 -21.34 4.27
CA ILE A 37 -6.83 -21.86 5.47
C ILE A 37 -7.48 -21.30 6.74
N LEU A 38 -7.81 -19.99 6.76
CA LEU A 38 -8.47 -19.35 7.90
C LEU A 38 -9.85 -19.92 8.16
N ALA A 39 -10.67 -20.07 7.11
CA ALA A 39 -12.02 -20.60 7.20
C ALA A 39 -12.05 -22.08 7.61
N GLU A 40 -11.12 -22.90 7.12
CA GLU A 40 -11.04 -24.32 7.50
C GLU A 40 -10.63 -24.54 8.96
N ASN A 41 -9.91 -23.58 9.56
CA ASN A 41 -9.26 -23.78 10.86
C ASN A 41 -9.87 -22.95 12.01
N SER A 42 -11.04 -22.35 11.79
CA SER A 42 -11.72 -21.51 12.78
C SER A 42 -13.22 -21.46 12.55
N GLN A 43 -13.99 -21.23 13.62
CA GLN A 43 -15.44 -21.10 13.53
C GLN A 43 -15.92 -19.69 13.14
N ILE A 44 -15.10 -18.65 13.34
CA ILE A 44 -15.49 -17.26 13.03
C ILE A 44 -15.14 -16.86 11.58
N TRP A 45 -14.00 -17.35 11.06
CA TRP A 45 -13.52 -16.98 9.73
C TRP A 45 -14.45 -17.37 8.57
N PRO A 46 -15.23 -18.48 8.62
CA PRO A 46 -16.27 -18.74 7.63
C PRO A 46 -17.32 -17.63 7.55
N GLN A 47 -17.75 -17.09 8.69
CA GLN A 47 -18.71 -15.99 8.74
C GLN A 47 -18.10 -14.70 8.18
N VAL A 48 -16.83 -14.43 8.49
CA VAL A 48 -16.07 -13.29 7.92
C VAL A 48 -15.94 -13.46 6.40
N LYS A 49 -15.61 -14.66 5.91
CA LYS A 49 -15.51 -14.98 4.47
C LYS A 49 -16.84 -14.71 3.76
N GLU A 50 -17.95 -15.16 4.33
CA GLU A 50 -19.28 -14.93 3.76
C GLU A 50 -19.61 -13.44 3.66
N ARG A 51 -19.34 -12.66 4.72
CA ARG A 51 -19.51 -11.20 4.68
C ARG A 51 -18.65 -10.55 3.61
N LEU A 52 -17.37 -10.91 3.50
CA LEU A 52 -16.49 -10.36 2.47
C LEU A 52 -16.99 -10.69 1.05
N LEU A 53 -17.50 -11.91 0.82
CA LEU A 53 -18.11 -12.30 -0.46
C LEU A 53 -19.37 -11.50 -0.79
N GLN A 54 -20.28 -11.32 0.18
CA GLN A 54 -21.50 -10.51 0.02
C GLN A 54 -21.16 -9.06 -0.38
N HIS A 55 -20.08 -8.51 0.18
CA HIS A 55 -19.60 -7.17 -0.12
C HIS A 55 -18.70 -7.07 -1.37
N LYS A 56 -18.48 -8.18 -2.10
CA LYS A 56 -17.52 -8.25 -3.22
C LYS A 56 -16.11 -7.74 -2.83
N ALA A 57 -15.71 -7.99 -1.58
CA ALA A 57 -14.49 -7.53 -0.94
C ALA A 57 -13.46 -8.66 -0.71
N LEU A 58 -13.64 -9.80 -1.38
CA LEU A 58 -12.69 -10.92 -1.37
C LEU A 58 -12.16 -11.13 -2.80
N GLY A 59 -10.84 -11.20 -2.93
CA GLY A 59 -10.16 -11.41 -4.21
C GLY A 59 -8.71 -11.81 -4.02
N ASP A 60 -8.04 -12.10 -5.13
CA ASP A 60 -6.62 -12.49 -5.19
C ASP A 60 -5.67 -11.30 -5.40
N SER A 61 -6.23 -10.10 -5.55
CA SER A 61 -5.51 -8.87 -5.88
C SER A 61 -6.00 -7.70 -5.04
N LEU A 62 -5.09 -6.78 -4.78
CA LEU A 62 -5.39 -5.48 -4.22
C LEU A 62 -5.43 -4.44 -5.35
N LYS A 63 -6.50 -3.66 -5.44
CA LYS A 63 -6.56 -2.51 -6.33
C LYS A 63 -5.75 -1.36 -5.73
N VAL A 64 -4.77 -0.85 -6.49
CA VAL A 64 -3.95 0.31 -6.10
C VAL A 64 -4.03 1.38 -7.18
N TYR A 65 -3.91 2.64 -6.77
CA TYR A 65 -3.89 3.80 -7.67
C TYR A 65 -2.78 4.76 -7.26
N CYS A 66 -2.29 5.56 -8.21
CA CYS A 66 -1.38 6.65 -7.90
C CYS A 66 -2.17 7.87 -7.43
N GLN A 67 -1.85 8.42 -6.25
CA GLN A 67 -2.56 9.58 -5.71
C GLN A 67 -2.40 10.84 -6.57
N ASN A 68 -1.25 11.00 -7.23
CA ASN A 68 -0.99 12.14 -8.13
C ASN A 68 -1.51 11.91 -9.55
N HIS A 69 -1.74 10.65 -9.94
CA HIS A 69 -2.24 10.25 -11.25
C HIS A 69 -3.38 9.23 -11.08
N PRO A 70 -4.58 9.67 -10.65
CA PRO A 70 -5.69 8.77 -10.31
C PRO A 70 -6.12 7.86 -11.45
N GLU A 71 -5.86 8.24 -12.70
CA GLU A 71 -6.09 7.43 -13.89
C GLU A 71 -5.13 6.23 -14.00
N THR A 72 -4.02 6.24 -13.26
CA THR A 72 -3.05 5.15 -13.21
C THR A 72 -3.40 4.17 -12.10
N GLU A 73 -4.33 3.25 -12.39
CA GLU A 73 -4.71 2.15 -11.49
C GLU A 73 -4.16 0.79 -11.96
N SER A 74 -3.99 -0.14 -11.01
CA SER A 74 -3.60 -1.52 -11.31
C SER A 74 -4.02 -2.48 -10.21
N MET A 75 -4.19 -3.75 -10.55
CA MET A 75 -4.41 -4.84 -9.60
C MET A 75 -3.06 -5.48 -9.26
N VAL A 76 -2.67 -5.48 -7.98
CA VAL A 76 -1.43 -6.12 -7.51
C VAL A 76 -1.74 -7.46 -6.85
N LYS A 77 -1.14 -8.52 -7.37
CA LYS A 77 -1.26 -9.91 -6.87
C LYS A 77 0.02 -10.40 -6.21
N GLU A 78 1.16 -9.96 -6.74
CA GLU A 78 2.48 -10.42 -6.35
C GLU A 78 3.36 -9.27 -5.88
N ALA A 79 4.35 -9.58 -5.03
CA ALA A 79 5.28 -8.58 -4.50
C ALA A 79 6.01 -7.82 -5.62
N VAL A 80 6.43 -8.51 -6.69
CA VAL A 80 7.12 -7.91 -7.85
C VAL A 80 6.28 -6.83 -8.56
N MET A 81 4.94 -6.89 -8.46
CA MET A 81 4.09 -5.87 -9.07
C MET A 81 4.23 -4.51 -8.36
N PHE A 82 4.69 -4.48 -7.11
CA PHE A 82 4.98 -3.22 -6.40
C PHE A 82 6.24 -2.52 -6.93
N ASP A 83 7.13 -3.21 -7.67
CA ASP A 83 8.27 -2.57 -8.32
C ASP A 83 7.83 -1.55 -9.39
N SER A 84 6.62 -1.72 -9.94
CA SER A 84 5.99 -0.75 -10.83
C SER A 84 5.38 0.47 -10.11
N LYS A 85 5.48 0.52 -8.77
CA LYS A 85 4.94 1.59 -7.91
C LYS A 85 6.06 2.24 -7.07
N PRO A 86 7.13 2.75 -7.72
CA PRO A 86 8.26 3.34 -7.01
C PRO A 86 7.81 4.53 -6.16
N GLU A 87 8.44 4.70 -5.01
CA GLU A 87 8.16 5.82 -4.08
C GLU A 87 6.69 5.96 -3.65
N GLY A 88 5.86 4.92 -3.84
CA GLY A 88 4.42 4.95 -3.58
C GLY A 88 3.58 5.65 -4.65
N GLY A 89 4.17 6.03 -5.80
CA GLY A 89 3.45 6.56 -6.94
C GLY A 89 3.48 5.64 -8.16
N CYS A 90 3.58 6.23 -9.36
CA CYS A 90 3.66 5.49 -10.63
C CYS A 90 5.02 5.69 -11.30
N GLN A 91 5.25 4.97 -12.40
CA GLN A 91 6.52 5.02 -13.14
C GLN A 91 6.73 6.30 -13.97
N ARG A 92 5.79 7.26 -13.93
CA ARG A 92 6.03 8.58 -14.54
C ARG A 92 7.11 9.31 -13.75
N MET A 93 7.95 10.07 -14.43
CA MET A 93 8.88 10.97 -13.76
C MET A 93 8.10 12.09 -13.06
N CYS A 94 8.63 12.57 -11.94
CA CYS A 94 8.05 13.73 -11.28
C CYS A 94 8.34 15.00 -12.09
N GLU A 95 7.29 15.72 -12.48
CA GLU A 95 7.40 16.93 -13.32
C GLU A 95 7.49 18.23 -12.50
N VAL A 96 7.56 18.12 -11.17
CA VAL A 96 7.60 19.28 -10.28
C VAL A 96 8.97 19.95 -10.33
N ALA A 97 8.96 21.26 -10.59
CA ALA A 97 10.15 22.10 -10.50
C ALA A 97 10.43 22.44 -9.03
N LEU A 98 11.66 22.20 -8.61
CA LEU A 98 12.17 22.54 -7.29
C LEU A 98 12.33 24.07 -7.16
N GLN A 99 12.43 24.56 -5.92
CA GLN A 99 12.64 25.99 -5.64
C GLN A 99 13.93 26.56 -6.24
N CYS A 100 14.94 25.72 -6.48
CA CYS A 100 16.18 26.10 -7.15
C CYS A 100 16.02 26.22 -8.68
N GLY A 101 14.94 25.69 -9.26
CA GLY A 101 14.64 25.68 -10.70
C GLY A 101 14.91 24.34 -11.39
N HIS A 102 15.58 23.39 -10.75
CA HIS A 102 15.79 22.05 -11.30
C HIS A 102 14.51 21.22 -11.25
N SER A 103 14.36 20.28 -12.19
CA SER A 103 13.31 19.26 -12.15
C SER A 103 13.66 18.16 -11.16
N CYS A 104 12.65 17.67 -10.42
CA CYS A 104 12.79 16.47 -9.62
C CYS A 104 13.30 15.29 -10.45
N LYS A 105 14.17 14.46 -9.86
CA LYS A 105 14.74 13.27 -10.50
C LYS A 105 14.12 11.95 -10.03
N PHE A 106 13.15 12.00 -9.12
CA PHE A 106 12.41 10.81 -8.70
C PHE A 106 11.26 10.51 -9.66
N HIS A 107 10.82 9.26 -9.61
CA HIS A 107 9.50 8.89 -10.09
C HIS A 107 8.42 9.61 -9.28
N CYS A 108 7.20 9.62 -9.80
CA CYS A 108 6.05 10.17 -9.12
C CYS A 108 5.96 9.64 -7.68
N HIS A 109 5.80 10.54 -6.71
CA HIS A 109 5.75 10.21 -5.29
C HIS A 109 4.74 11.10 -4.55
N PRO A 110 4.00 10.57 -3.55
CA PRO A 110 3.00 11.34 -2.80
C PRO A 110 3.54 11.96 -1.50
N ARG A 111 4.79 11.64 -1.10
CA ARG A 111 5.34 12.03 0.21
C ARG A 111 5.61 13.54 0.33
N ASP A 112 6.06 14.17 -0.75
CA ASP A 112 6.30 15.62 -0.81
C ASP A 112 5.91 16.15 -2.20
N PRO A 113 4.61 16.24 -2.51
CA PRO A 113 4.14 16.57 -3.85
C PRO A 113 4.58 17.98 -4.29
N THR A 114 4.84 18.88 -3.34
CA THR A 114 5.27 20.27 -3.64
C THR A 114 6.78 20.49 -3.51
N HIS A 115 7.54 19.50 -3.05
CA HIS A 115 8.99 19.56 -2.87
C HIS A 115 9.44 20.74 -2.00
N LYS A 116 8.69 21.01 -0.92
CA LYS A 116 8.94 22.13 0.00
C LYS A 116 9.56 21.70 1.32
N ASP A 117 9.31 20.47 1.75
CA ASP A 117 9.59 20.06 3.13
C ASP A 117 10.73 19.04 3.22
N GLN A 118 10.79 18.07 2.30
CA GLN A 118 11.68 16.91 2.44
C GLN A 118 12.67 16.75 1.29
N TYR A 119 12.35 17.24 0.09
CA TYR A 119 13.23 17.08 -1.06
C TYR A 119 14.29 18.20 -1.14
N ILE A 120 15.57 17.82 -1.12
CA ILE A 120 16.71 18.71 -1.34
C ILE A 120 17.32 18.39 -2.69
N CYS A 121 17.55 19.44 -3.49
CA CYS A 121 18.22 19.31 -4.78
C CYS A 121 19.67 18.82 -4.57
N SER A 122 20.04 17.72 -5.24
CA SER A 122 21.38 17.14 -5.25
C SER A 122 22.21 17.50 -6.49
N LEU A 123 21.63 18.27 -7.42
CA LEU A 123 22.35 18.79 -8.58
C LEU A 123 23.12 20.05 -8.20
N LYS A 124 24.28 20.25 -8.83
CA LYS A 124 25.06 21.49 -8.72
C LYS A 124 24.21 22.68 -9.16
N CYS A 125 23.65 23.40 -8.20
CA CYS A 125 22.90 24.62 -8.45
C CYS A 125 23.85 25.77 -8.79
N GLU A 126 23.59 26.48 -9.88
CA GLU A 126 24.25 27.77 -10.16
C GLU A 126 23.81 28.86 -9.17
N ARG A 127 22.72 28.63 -8.44
CA ARG A 127 22.19 29.51 -7.40
C ARG A 127 22.59 28.97 -6.02
N GLU A 128 23.58 29.58 -5.38
CA GLU A 128 23.92 29.34 -3.98
C GLU A 128 22.74 29.74 -3.08
N LYS A 129 21.95 28.75 -2.64
CA LYS A 129 20.86 28.94 -1.69
C LYS A 129 20.95 27.86 -0.63
N SER A 130 20.60 28.18 0.63
CA SER A 130 20.73 27.29 1.79
C SER A 130 19.95 25.97 1.67
N TRP A 131 19.00 25.90 0.73
CA TRP A 131 18.17 24.73 0.40
C TRP A 131 18.63 23.94 -0.83
N CYS A 132 19.83 24.22 -1.37
CA CYS A 132 20.50 23.40 -2.39
C CYS A 132 21.90 23.04 -1.89
N ARG A 133 22.31 21.77 -1.99
CA ARG A 133 23.64 21.29 -1.57
C ARG A 133 24.32 20.51 -2.69
#